data_AF-A0A8T5HXN9-F1
#
_entry.id   AF-A0A8T5HXN9-F1
#
_cell.length_a   1.000
_cell.length_b   1.000
_cell.length_c   1.000
_cell.angle_alpha   90.00
_cell.angle_beta   90.00
_cell.angle_gamma   90.00
#
_symmetry.space_group_name_H-M   'P 1'
#
loop_
_entity.id
_entity.type
_entity.pdbx_description
1 polymer ?
#
loop_
_entity_poly.entity_id
_entity_poly.type
_entity_poly.pdbx_seq_one_letter_code
_entity_poly.pdbx_strand_id
1 'polypeptide(L)'
;MEEKELLPEQIITLNDYPVHNERILELYYRIYKNGCSKIVPFCPLIHKKIVLTFLDSELLTKFKEFESNHPKAEYFMLDGSHRTTAATLTKSPIRGIIIENDQDLIKAKSMIDQGDVLSNDIVEKNIKENCLILNDHFKEKPFFQTVKEKTERMIKEKIIAKYLFEGYSESNL
;
A
#
# COMPACT_ATOMS: atom_id res chain seq x y z
N MET A 1 10.61 -12.58 -6.32
CA MET A 1 9.29 -12.41 -5.68
C MET A 1 9.37 -12.98 -4.29
N GLU A 2 9.02 -12.18 -3.29
CA GLU A 2 9.10 -12.53 -1.87
C GLU A 2 7.78 -12.19 -1.19
N GLU A 3 7.24 -13.10 -0.39
CA GLU A 3 6.08 -12.83 0.47
C GLU A 3 6.56 -12.30 1.82
N LYS A 4 5.89 -11.26 2.34
CA LYS A 4 6.31 -10.61 3.58
C LYS A 4 5.13 -10.09 4.38
N GLU A 5 5.17 -10.27 5.69
CA GLU A 5 4.30 -9.54 6.61
C GLU A 5 4.95 -8.19 6.94
N LEU A 6 4.21 -7.11 6.74
CA LEU A 6 4.69 -5.75 6.86
C LEU A 6 3.82 -4.93 7.80
N LEU A 7 4.46 -4.01 8.50
CA LEU A 7 3.78 -2.98 9.28
C LEU A 7 3.37 -1.81 8.36
N PRO A 8 2.29 -1.08 8.69
CA PRO A 8 1.79 0.02 7.86
C PRO A 8 2.81 1.15 7.60
N GLU A 9 3.72 1.42 8.54
CA GLU A 9 4.77 2.43 8.37
C GLU A 9 5.89 2.00 7.40
N GLN A 10 5.94 0.72 7.02
CA GLN A 10 6.93 0.21 6.07
C GLN A 10 6.52 0.38 4.60
N ILE A 11 5.25 0.74 4.37
CA ILE A 11 4.64 0.82 3.05
C ILE A 11 4.29 2.28 2.74
N ILE A 12 4.88 2.79 1.66
CA ILE A 12 4.57 4.09 1.07
C ILE A 12 3.32 3.90 0.22
N THR A 13 2.24 4.59 0.57
CA THR A 13 0.95 4.45 -0.10
C THR A 13 0.85 5.35 -1.33
N LEU A 14 -0.04 4.97 -2.23
CA LEU A 14 -0.54 5.86 -3.28
C LEU A 14 -1.24 7.08 -2.68
N ASN A 15 -1.20 8.20 -3.42
CA ASN A 15 -1.88 9.46 -3.11
C ASN A 15 -3.38 9.52 -3.47
N ASP A 16 -4.01 8.36 -3.66
CA ASP A 16 -5.46 8.21 -3.77
C ASP A 16 -6.09 8.46 -2.39
N TYR A 17 -6.62 9.67 -2.17
CA TYR A 17 -7.22 10.05 -0.90
C TYR A 17 -8.58 10.72 -1.10
N PRO A 18 -9.61 10.30 -0.35
CA PRO A 18 -9.63 9.11 0.52
C PRO A 18 -9.76 7.82 -0.31
N VAL A 19 -9.83 6.65 0.36
CA VAL A 19 -10.21 5.41 -0.33
C VAL A 19 -11.62 5.57 -0.92
N HIS A 20 -11.79 5.25 -2.20
CA HIS A 20 -12.97 5.65 -2.97
C HIS A 20 -14.26 4.82 -2.72
N ASN A 21 -14.21 3.78 -1.89
CA ASN A 21 -15.36 2.89 -1.67
C ASN A 21 -15.41 2.37 -0.22
N GLU A 22 -16.30 2.96 0.58
CA GLU A 22 -16.45 2.62 1.99
C GLU A 22 -16.92 1.17 2.21
N ARG A 23 -17.78 0.63 1.34
CA ARG A 23 -18.26 -0.77 1.48
C ARG A 23 -17.14 -1.78 1.31
N ILE A 24 -16.19 -1.52 0.41
CA ILE A 24 -15.01 -2.37 0.23
C ILE A 24 -14.08 -2.27 1.44
N LEU A 25 -13.91 -1.07 1.99
CA LEU A 25 -13.15 -0.88 3.23
C LEU A 25 -13.80 -1.66 4.39
N GLU A 26 -15.12 -1.56 4.55
CA GLU A 26 -15.87 -2.28 5.58
C GLU A 26 -15.75 -3.80 5.42
N LEU A 27 -15.83 -4.31 4.19
CA LEU A 27 -15.64 -5.74 3.90
C LEU A 27 -14.27 -6.22 4.39
N TYR A 28 -13.19 -5.54 3.98
CA TYR A 28 -11.85 -5.92 4.44
C TYR A 28 -11.69 -5.77 5.95
N TYR A 29 -12.23 -4.69 6.54
CA TYR A 29 -12.20 -4.49 7.99
C TYR A 29 -12.83 -5.67 8.73
N ARG A 30 -14.00 -6.14 8.29
CA ARG A 30 -14.67 -7.31 8.88
C ARG A 30 -13.84 -8.59 8.70
N ILE A 31 -13.20 -8.80 7.56
CA ILE A 31 -12.31 -9.96 7.33
C ILE A 31 -11.15 -9.94 8.33
N TYR A 32 -10.45 -8.82 8.47
CA TYR A 32 -9.34 -8.69 9.41
C TYR A 32 -9.79 -8.81 10.87
N LYS A 33 -10.89 -8.13 11.25
CA LYS A 33 -11.44 -8.16 12.61
C LYS A 33 -11.82 -9.57 13.07
N ASN A 34 -12.25 -10.42 12.14
CA ASN A 34 -12.59 -11.83 12.41
C ASN A 34 -11.37 -12.78 12.37
N GLY A 35 -10.14 -12.27 12.22
CA GLY A 35 -8.93 -13.09 12.17
C GLY A 35 -8.76 -13.85 10.84
N CYS A 36 -9.50 -13.47 9.80
CA CYS A 36 -9.48 -14.12 8.49
C CYS A 36 -8.48 -13.46 7.52
N SER A 37 -7.39 -12.84 8.00
CA SER A 37 -6.43 -12.11 7.15
C SER A 37 -5.80 -12.96 6.04
N LYS A 38 -5.74 -14.28 6.21
CA LYS A 38 -5.17 -15.22 5.22
C LYS A 38 -5.96 -15.29 3.91
N ILE A 39 -7.24 -14.94 3.91
CA ILE A 39 -8.05 -14.89 2.67
C ILE A 39 -7.95 -13.54 1.95
N VAL A 40 -7.27 -12.56 2.55
CA VAL A 40 -7.04 -11.27 1.91
C VAL A 40 -5.89 -11.43 0.92
N PRO A 41 -6.08 -11.04 -0.35
CA PRO A 41 -5.02 -11.07 -1.36
C PRO A 41 -3.81 -10.24 -0.95
N PHE A 42 -2.64 -10.65 -1.42
CA PHE A 42 -1.40 -9.92 -1.17
C PHE A 42 -1.45 -8.50 -1.73
N CYS A 43 -0.80 -7.59 -1.02
CA CYS A 43 -0.51 -6.24 -1.48
C CYS A 43 0.73 -6.27 -2.40
N PRO A 44 0.63 -5.96 -3.71
CA PRO A 44 1.79 -5.89 -4.59
C PRO A 44 2.63 -4.65 -4.29
N LEU A 45 3.92 -4.87 -4.08
CA LEU A 45 4.86 -3.86 -3.61
C LEU A 45 6.15 -3.89 -4.44
N ILE A 46 6.78 -2.73 -4.63
CA ILE A 46 8.13 -2.61 -5.20
C ILE A 46 9.05 -1.95 -4.17
N HIS A 47 10.26 -2.47 -4.01
CA HIS A 47 11.26 -1.86 -3.14
C HIS A 47 11.62 -0.44 -3.62
N LYS A 48 11.68 0.53 -2.69
CA LYS A 48 12.06 1.93 -3.00
C LYS A 48 13.32 2.05 -3.85
N LYS A 49 14.33 1.20 -3.66
CA LYS A 49 15.56 1.23 -4.45
C LYS A 49 15.33 1.14 -5.96
N ILE A 50 14.30 0.39 -6.38
CA ILE A 50 13.92 0.26 -7.79
C ILE A 50 13.14 1.50 -8.22
N VAL A 51 12.12 1.90 -7.46
CA VAL A 51 11.27 3.05 -7.82
C VAL A 51 12.07 4.35 -7.95
N LEU A 52 13.01 4.59 -7.04
CA LEU A 52 13.82 5.80 -7.01
C LEU A 52 14.68 5.99 -8.27
N THR A 53 15.01 4.93 -9.02
CA THR A 53 15.75 5.09 -10.28
C THR A 53 14.90 5.68 -11.41
N PHE A 54 13.58 5.78 -11.21
CA PHE A 54 12.63 6.28 -12.20
C PHE A 54 11.94 7.58 -11.78
N LEU A 55 12.14 8.03 -10.53
CA LEU A 55 11.59 9.32 -10.09
C LEU A 55 12.38 10.48 -10.69
N ASP A 56 11.68 11.56 -11.03
CA ASP A 56 12.34 12.81 -11.42
C ASP A 56 13.06 13.51 -10.25
N SER A 57 13.84 14.55 -10.57
CA SER A 57 14.63 15.28 -9.57
C SER A 57 13.80 15.97 -8.48
N GLU A 58 12.59 16.43 -8.80
CA GLU A 58 11.71 17.09 -7.82
C GLU A 58 11.21 16.06 -6.82
N LEU A 59 10.67 14.94 -7.30
CA LEU A 59 10.19 13.85 -6.48
C LEU A 59 11.30 13.20 -5.67
N LEU A 60 12.50 13.04 -6.24
CA LEU A 60 13.67 12.55 -5.49
C LEU A 60 14.03 13.47 -4.31
N THR A 61 13.92 14.79 -4.49
CA THR A 61 14.19 15.76 -3.42
C THR A 61 13.17 15.61 -2.29
N LYS A 62 11.88 15.60 -2.64
CA LYS A 62 10.79 15.39 -1.67
C LYS A 62 10.85 14.03 -0.99
N PHE A 63 11.27 12.99 -1.72
CA PHE A 63 11.44 11.66 -1.16
C PHE A 63 12.55 11.64 -0.10
N LYS A 64 13.68 12.34 -0.33
CA LYS A 64 14.75 12.42 0.68
C LYS A 64 14.28 13.08 1.97
N GLU A 65 13.48 14.14 1.87
CA GLU A 65 12.87 14.78 3.04
C GLU A 65 11.93 13.81 3.77
N PHE A 66 11.08 13.10 3.03
CA PHE A 66 10.20 12.07 3.58
C PHE A 66 10.99 10.94 4.27
N GLU A 67 11.99 10.37 3.59
CA GLU A 67 12.79 9.24 4.07
C GLU A 67 13.56 9.57 5.36
N SER A 68 14.02 10.82 5.50
CA SER A 68 14.72 11.26 6.72
C SER A 68 13.86 11.13 7.98
N ASN A 69 12.54 11.27 7.85
CA ASN A 69 11.58 11.11 8.93
C ASN A 69 10.94 9.71 8.97
N HIS A 70 11.10 8.92 7.91
CA HIS A 70 10.46 7.61 7.73
C HIS A 70 11.47 6.51 7.33
N PRO A 71 12.51 6.25 8.14
CA PRO A 71 13.55 5.29 7.77
C PRO A 71 13.05 3.85 7.64
N LYS A 72 11.88 3.52 8.19
CA LYS A 72 11.24 2.20 8.06
C LYS A 72 10.48 2.01 6.74
N ALA A 73 10.19 3.09 6.01
CA ALA A 73 9.45 3.05 4.76
C ALA A 73 10.34 2.49 3.64
N GLU A 74 10.05 1.27 3.20
CA GLU A 74 10.93 0.49 2.32
C GLU A 74 10.28 0.16 0.97
N TYR A 75 8.95 0.14 0.91
CA TYR A 75 8.20 -0.39 -0.22
C TYR A 75 7.13 0.57 -0.72
N PHE A 76 7.08 0.79 -2.04
CA PHE A 76 5.98 1.49 -2.69
C PHE A 76 4.84 0.53 -3.00
N MET A 77 3.63 0.92 -2.62
CA MET A 77 2.41 0.20 -2.96
C MET A 77 2.04 0.41 -4.42
N LEU A 78 1.80 -0.69 -5.14
CA LEU A 78 1.25 -0.63 -6.50
C LEU A 78 -0.29 -0.63 -6.49
N ASP A 79 -0.88 -1.35 -5.55
CA ASP A 79 -2.32 -1.38 -5.29
C ASP A 79 -2.59 -1.83 -3.85
N GLY A 80 -3.77 -1.49 -3.32
CA GLY A 80 -4.27 -2.11 -2.09
C GLY A 80 -4.72 -1.16 -1.02
N SER A 81 -4.99 0.10 -1.35
CA SER A 81 -5.39 1.13 -0.39
C SER A 81 -6.48 0.66 0.59
N HIS A 82 -7.58 0.04 0.13
CA HIS A 82 -8.64 -0.43 1.04
C HIS A 82 -8.17 -1.53 2.00
N ARG A 83 -7.43 -2.54 1.50
CA ARG A 83 -6.99 -3.69 2.30
C ARG A 83 -5.89 -3.30 3.30
N THR A 84 -4.98 -2.41 2.93
CA THR A 84 -3.92 -1.93 3.82
C THR A 84 -4.45 -0.97 4.87
N THR A 85 -5.41 -0.09 4.52
CA THR A 85 -6.15 0.72 5.50
C THR A 85 -6.93 -0.16 6.48
N ALA A 86 -7.67 -1.17 6.01
CA ALA A 86 -8.40 -2.10 6.88
C ALA A 86 -7.48 -2.89 7.83
N ALA A 87 -6.34 -3.37 7.34
CA ALA A 87 -5.32 -4.02 8.17
C ALA A 87 -4.81 -3.08 9.27
N THR A 88 -4.53 -1.83 8.90
CA THR A 88 -4.06 -0.79 9.85
C THR A 88 -5.10 -0.52 10.94
N LEU A 89 -6.37 -0.35 10.57
CA LEU A 89 -7.47 -0.11 11.51
C LEU A 89 -7.65 -1.25 12.52
N THR A 90 -7.34 -2.47 12.11
CA THR A 90 -7.47 -3.68 12.95
C THR A 90 -6.17 -4.11 13.61
N LYS A 91 -5.08 -3.35 13.42
CA LYS A 91 -3.73 -3.69 13.89
C LYS A 91 -3.25 -5.06 13.39
N SER A 92 -3.70 -5.45 12.21
CA SER A 92 -3.30 -6.70 11.55
C SER A 92 -2.05 -6.49 10.70
N PRO A 93 -1.19 -7.52 10.56
CA PRO A 93 -0.07 -7.46 9.60
C PRO A 93 -0.60 -7.33 8.17
N ILE A 94 0.11 -6.57 7.34
CA ILE A 94 -0.18 -6.46 5.91
C ILE A 94 0.62 -7.54 5.19
N ARG A 95 -0.08 -8.44 4.51
CA ARG A 95 0.55 -9.44 3.63
C ARG A 95 0.93 -8.75 2.32
N GLY A 96 2.22 -8.54 2.12
CA GLY A 96 2.80 -7.97 0.91
C GLY A 96 3.46 -9.04 0.04
N ILE A 97 3.49 -8.79 -1.26
CA ILE A 97 4.29 -9.53 -2.22
C ILE A 97 5.25 -8.55 -2.91
N ILE A 98 6.55 -8.77 -2.72
CA ILE A 98 7.62 -7.91 -3.23
C ILE A 98 7.96 -8.35 -4.64
N ILE A 99 7.79 -7.43 -5.59
CA ILE A 99 8.03 -7.61 -7.00
C ILE A 99 9.31 -6.84 -7.35
N GLU A 100 10.34 -7.56 -7.81
CA GLU A 100 11.66 -6.97 -8.06
C GLU A 100 12.01 -6.87 -9.54
N ASN A 101 11.37 -7.69 -10.39
CA ASN A 101 11.67 -7.82 -11.80
C ASN A 101 10.44 -8.30 -12.59
N ASP A 102 10.54 -8.29 -13.92
CA ASP A 102 9.43 -8.67 -14.80
C ASP A 102 9.03 -10.15 -14.67
N GLN A 103 9.95 -11.04 -14.27
CA GLN A 103 9.61 -12.45 -14.03
C GLN A 103 8.70 -12.60 -12.81
N ASP A 104 8.82 -11.72 -11.82
CA ASP A 104 7.92 -11.69 -10.68
C ASP A 104 6.51 -11.22 -11.07
N LEU A 105 6.39 -10.29 -12.03
CA LEU A 105 5.09 -9.86 -12.56
C LEU A 105 4.38 -10.99 -13.31
N ILE A 106 5.11 -11.80 -14.08
CA ILE A 106 4.56 -12.99 -14.74
C ILE A 106 4.04 -13.99 -13.69
N LYS A 107 4.76 -14.20 -12.58
CA LYS A 107 4.30 -15.06 -11.49
C LYS A 107 3.08 -14.46 -10.77
N ALA A 108 3.10 -13.17 -10.48
CA ALA A 108 1.95 -12.48 -9.88
C ALA A 108 0.71 -12.59 -10.76
N LYS A 109 0.87 -12.58 -12.10
CA LYS A 109 -0.22 -12.84 -13.04
C LYS A 109 -0.84 -14.22 -12.84
N SER A 110 -0.04 -15.27 -12.70
CA SER A 110 -0.56 -16.62 -12.40
C SER A 110 -1.23 -16.75 -11.01
N MET A 111 -0.87 -15.88 -10.06
CA MET A 111 -1.49 -15.83 -8.74
C MET A 111 -2.86 -15.14 -8.75
N ILE A 112 -3.16 -14.31 -9.77
CA ILE A 112 -4.50 -13.74 -9.97
C ILE A 112 -5.50 -14.86 -10.29
N ASP A 113 -5.11 -15.82 -11.13
CA ASP A 113 -5.95 -16.98 -11.48
C ASP A 113 -6.30 -17.83 -10.23
N GLN A 114 -5.48 -17.75 -9.19
CA GLN A 114 -5.65 -18.44 -7.90
C GLN A 114 -6.38 -17.58 -6.85
N GLY A 115 -6.61 -16.29 -7.13
CA GLY A 115 -7.21 -15.34 -6.21
C GLY A 115 -6.26 -14.77 -5.14
N ASP A 116 -4.96 -15.10 -5.20
CA ASP A 116 -3.96 -14.68 -4.21
C ASP A 116 -3.51 -13.23 -4.41
N VAL A 117 -3.68 -12.68 -5.62
CA VAL A 117 -3.47 -11.28 -5.96
C VAL A 117 -4.72 -10.78 -6.68
N LEU A 118 -5.17 -9.55 -6.40
CA LEU A 118 -6.28 -8.97 -7.16
C LEU A 118 -5.85 -8.69 -8.60
N SER A 119 -6.72 -9.03 -9.55
CA SER A 119 -6.55 -8.62 -10.94
C SER A 119 -6.42 -7.11 -11.03
N ASN A 120 -5.30 -6.65 -11.57
CA ASN A 120 -5.05 -5.23 -11.80
C ASN A 120 -4.08 -5.06 -12.98
N ASP A 121 -4.16 -3.91 -13.61
CA ASP A 121 -3.34 -3.44 -14.74
C ASP A 121 -1.82 -3.46 -14.48
N ILE A 122 -1.41 -3.67 -13.23
CA ILE A 122 -0.02 -3.80 -12.77
C ILE A 122 0.69 -4.98 -13.43
N VAL A 123 0.04 -6.15 -13.49
CA VAL A 123 0.67 -7.39 -13.99
C VAL A 123 0.73 -7.46 -15.51
N GLU A 124 0.00 -6.58 -16.19
CA GLU A 124 0.02 -6.45 -17.66
C GLU A 124 1.15 -5.54 -18.15
N LYS A 125 1.91 -4.95 -17.21
CA LYS A 125 3.02 -4.03 -17.47
C LYS A 125 4.32 -4.63 -16.98
N ASN A 126 5.45 -4.13 -17.47
CA ASN A 126 6.76 -4.43 -16.91
C ASN A 126 7.09 -3.51 -15.70
N ILE A 127 8.20 -3.77 -15.01
CA ILE A 127 8.62 -2.99 -13.83
C ILE A 127 8.86 -1.52 -14.19
N LYS A 128 9.49 -1.26 -15.34
CA LYS A 128 9.76 0.09 -15.79
C LYS A 128 8.46 0.86 -15.98
N GLU A 129 7.47 0.29 -16.63
CA GLU A 129 6.16 0.89 -16.85
C GLU A 129 5.43 1.16 -15.52
N ASN A 130 5.43 0.19 -14.60
CA ASN A 130 4.85 0.40 -13.27
C ASN A 130 5.54 1.54 -12.50
N CYS A 131 6.87 1.62 -12.57
CA CYS A 131 7.63 2.70 -11.93
C CYS A 131 7.39 4.06 -12.58
N LEU A 132 7.21 4.12 -13.91
CA LEU A 132 6.83 5.35 -14.60
C LEU A 132 5.41 5.81 -14.21
N ILE A 133 4.47 4.88 -14.06
CA ILE A 133 3.13 5.18 -13.56
C ILE A 133 3.19 5.72 -12.14
N LEU A 134 3.98 5.12 -11.25
CA LEU A 134 4.20 5.66 -9.91
C LEU A 134 4.76 7.07 -9.97
N ASN A 135 5.79 7.30 -10.78
CA ASN A 135 6.37 8.63 -10.96
C ASN A 135 5.31 9.65 -11.40
N ASP A 136 4.51 9.33 -12.41
CA ASP A 136 3.47 10.25 -12.89
C ASP A 136 2.36 10.47 -11.86
N HIS A 137 1.97 9.43 -11.12
CA HIS A 137 1.03 9.51 -10.00
C HIS A 137 1.53 10.45 -8.89
N PHE A 138 2.80 10.37 -8.53
CA PHE A 138 3.40 11.26 -7.52
C PHE A 138 3.68 12.66 -8.07
N LYS A 139 3.88 12.84 -9.38
CA LYS A 139 3.99 14.18 -9.99
C LYS A 139 2.69 14.97 -9.88
N GLU A 140 1.54 14.32 -10.04
CA GLU A 140 0.24 15.01 -9.92
C GLU A 140 0.04 15.61 -8.52
N LYS A 141 0.51 14.90 -7.48
CA LYS A 141 0.49 15.36 -6.09
C LYS A 141 1.83 15.01 -5.43
N PRO A 142 2.83 15.92 -5.47
CA PRO A 142 4.19 15.67 -5.00
C PRO A 142 4.27 15.60 -3.48
N PHE A 143 3.81 14.49 -2.92
CA PHE A 143 3.73 14.20 -1.49
C PHE A 143 3.88 12.69 -1.27
N PHE A 144 4.59 12.30 -0.22
CA PHE A 144 4.74 10.91 0.18
C PHE A 144 4.19 10.75 1.59
N GLN A 145 3.53 9.62 1.83
CA GLN A 145 3.09 9.21 3.16
C GLN A 145 3.09 7.69 3.23
N THR A 146 3.12 7.16 4.44
CA THR A 146 2.94 5.75 4.73
C THR A 146 1.46 5.37 4.76
N VAL A 147 1.16 4.08 4.69
CA VAL A 147 -0.21 3.56 4.92
C VAL A 147 -0.71 3.98 6.31
N LYS A 148 0.17 3.99 7.32
CA LYS A 148 -0.15 4.43 8.68
C LYS A 148 -0.69 5.85 8.69
N GLU A 149 0.09 6.80 8.19
CA GLU A 149 -0.25 8.23 8.17
C GLU A 149 -1.52 8.50 7.36
N LYS A 150 -1.68 7.84 6.20
CA LYS A 150 -2.90 7.95 5.40
C LYS A 150 -4.12 7.52 6.21
N THR A 151 -4.03 6.39 6.90
CA THR A 151 -5.13 5.85 7.71
C THR A 151 -5.45 6.76 8.89
N GLU A 152 -4.45 7.25 9.61
CA GLU A 152 -4.61 8.19 10.72
C GLU A 152 -5.24 9.51 10.26
N ARG A 153 -4.82 10.04 9.11
CA ARG A 153 -5.43 11.22 8.51
C ARG A 153 -6.92 11.02 8.21
N MET A 154 -7.29 9.87 7.65
CA MET A 154 -8.69 9.53 7.39
C MET A 154 -9.54 9.45 8.67
N ILE A 155 -8.98 8.96 9.77
CA ILE A 155 -9.64 8.94 11.09
C ILE A 155 -9.83 10.38 11.60
N LYS A 156 -8.75 11.17 11.60
CA LYS A 156 -8.74 12.55 12.09
C LYS A 156 -9.74 13.44 11.35
N GLU A 157 -9.82 13.28 10.04
CA GLU A 157 -10.75 14.02 9.17
C GLU A 157 -12.17 13.43 9.16
N LYS A 158 -12.44 12.38 9.95
CA LYS A 158 -13.75 11.72 10.08
C LYS A 158 -14.31 11.23 8.74
N ILE A 159 -13.43 10.81 7.83
CA ILE A 159 -13.81 10.25 6.53
C ILE A 159 -14.31 8.81 6.68
N ILE A 160 -13.72 8.06 7.59
CA ILE A 160 -14.10 6.69 7.88
C ILE A 160 -15.20 6.71 8.96
N ALA A 161 -16.23 5.85 8.83
CA ALA A 161 -17.24 5.72 9.86
C ALA A 161 -16.65 5.29 11.21
N LYS A 162 -17.15 5.87 12.31
CA LYS A 162 -16.61 5.70 13.67
C LYS A 162 -16.42 4.23 14.10
N TYR A 163 -17.37 3.37 13.75
CA TYR A 163 -17.35 1.96 14.14
C TYR A 163 -16.17 1.16 13.53
N LEU A 164 -15.55 1.67 12.45
CA LEU A 164 -14.39 1.05 11.80
C LEU A 164 -13.06 1.38 12.50
N PHE A 165 -13.03 2.34 13.42
CA PHE A 165 -11.84 2.66 14.22
C PHE A 165 -12.11 2.65 15.73
N GLU A 166 -13.24 2.08 16.15
CA GLU A 166 -13.57 1.91 17.55
C GLU A 166 -12.58 0.92 18.20
N GLY A 167 -11.75 1.41 19.12
CA GLY A 167 -10.63 0.66 19.71
C GLY A 167 -9.25 0.95 19.09
N TYR A 168 -9.16 1.79 18.06
CA TYR A 168 -7.89 2.32 17.57
C TYR A 168 -7.33 3.36 18.55
N SER A 169 -6.11 3.14 19.06
CA SER A 169 -5.38 4.09 19.90
C SER A 169 -3.97 4.28 19.37
N GLU A 170 -3.53 5.53 19.23
CA GLU A 170 -2.18 5.91 18.78
C GLU A 170 -1.06 5.42 19.73
N SER A 171 -1.43 5.09 20.96
CA SER A 171 -0.50 4.94 22.10
C SER A 171 0.22 3.59 22.26
N ASN A 172 0.14 2.64 21.32
CA ASN A 172 0.78 1.31 21.47
C ASN A 172 1.34 0.72 20.15
N LEU A 173 2.13 1.50 19.40
CA LEU A 173 2.99 1.00 18.31
C LEU A 173 4.44 1.44 18.54
#